data_AF-A0A843EU15-F1
#
_entry.id   AF-A0A843EU15-F1
#
_cell.length_a   1.000
_cell.length_b   1.000
_cell.length_c   1.000
_cell.angle_alpha   90.00
_cell.angle_beta   90.00
_cell.angle_gamma   90.00
#
_symmetry.space_group_name_H-M   'P 1'
#
loop_
_entity.id
_entity.type
_entity.pdbx_description
1 polymer ?
#
loop_
_entity_poly.entity_id
_entity_poly.type
_entity_poly.pdbx_seq_one_letter_code
_entity_poly.pdbx_strand_id
1 'polypeptide(L)'
;MQYIYSAMVLYSAGKDITEDAIAAILKAAGVEAVAAKIKALVSSLEGVDIAEAIASASVMAAAPAAAAAPAAAASEAPAAKAEEPEEETVSEEEAAAGLSALFG
;
A
#
# COMPACT_ATOMS: atom_id res chain seq x y z
N MET A 1 -1.28 4.50 10.89
CA MET A 1 -2.10 5.61 10.34
C MET A 1 -1.79 6.98 10.94
N GLN A 2 -1.20 7.09 12.14
CA GLN A 2 -1.01 8.40 12.80
C GLN A 2 -0.22 9.43 11.98
N TYR A 3 0.79 9.02 11.21
CA TYR A 3 1.61 9.91 10.39
C TYR A 3 0.79 10.61 9.29
N ILE A 4 -0.11 9.86 8.65
CA ILE A 4 -0.99 10.36 7.59
C ILE A 4 -2.01 11.35 8.18
N TYR A 5 -2.55 11.04 9.36
CA TYR A 5 -3.45 11.96 10.05
C TYR A 5 -2.74 13.25 10.47
N SER A 6 -1.50 13.17 10.95
CA SER A 6 -0.71 14.37 11.26
C SER A 6 -0.51 15.24 10.01
N ALA A 7 -0.19 14.63 8.86
CA ALA A 7 -0.06 15.35 7.59
C ALA A 7 -1.39 15.99 7.14
N MET A 8 -2.51 15.29 7.31
CA MET A 8 -3.85 15.81 6.99
C MET A 8 -4.27 16.98 7.88
N VAL A 9 -3.91 16.95 9.17
CA VAL A 9 -4.14 18.06 10.09
C VAL A 9 -3.35 19.29 9.65
N LEU A 10 -2.08 19.12 9.27
CA LEU A 10 -1.24 20.21 8.78
C LEU A 10 -1.78 20.80 7.47
N TYR A 11 -2.16 19.94 6.52
CA TYR A 11 -2.80 20.34 5.27
C TYR A 11 -4.08 21.14 5.50
N SER A 12 -4.99 20.62 6.35
CA SER A 12 -6.25 21.30 6.69
C SER A 12 -6.04 22.63 7.40
N ALA A 13 -4.93 22.77 8.13
CA ALA A 13 -4.53 24.02 8.79
C ALA A 13 -3.77 24.99 7.87
N GLY A 14 -3.54 24.64 6.59
CA GLY A 14 -2.76 25.43 5.64
C GLY A 14 -1.29 25.58 6.03
N LYS A 15 -0.74 24.62 6.80
CA LYS A 15 0.65 24.62 7.26
C LYS A 15 1.49 23.68 6.42
N ASP A 16 2.78 23.98 6.32
CA ASP A 16 3.74 23.12 5.64
C ASP A 16 3.86 21.76 6.34
N ILE A 17 3.95 20.71 5.52
CA ILE A 17 4.11 19.33 5.99
C ILE A 17 5.61 19.04 6.07
N THR A 18 6.20 19.32 7.24
CA THR A 18 7.63 19.08 7.50
C THR A 18 7.85 17.97 8.52
N GLU A 19 9.07 17.43 8.58
CA GLU A 19 9.42 16.37 9.54
C GLU A 19 9.19 16.83 10.98
N ASP A 20 9.62 18.05 11.31
CA ASP A 20 9.47 18.65 12.64
C ASP A 20 8.00 18.86 13.01
N ALA A 21 7.17 19.32 12.07
CA ALA A 21 5.75 19.56 12.32
C ALA A 21 5.00 18.24 12.61
N ILE A 22 5.30 17.19 11.86
CA ILE A 22 4.73 15.86 12.09
C ILE A 22 5.20 15.30 13.44
N ALA A 23 6.51 15.38 13.74
CA ALA A 23 7.07 14.91 15.00
C ALA A 23 6.45 15.62 16.21
N ALA A 24 6.23 16.94 16.11
CA ALA A 24 5.60 17.72 17.16
C ALA A 24 4.15 17.28 17.44
N ILE A 25 3.35 17.03 16.39
CA ILE A 25 1.98 16.53 16.52
C ILE A 25 1.96 15.15 17.19
N LEU A 26 2.82 14.24 16.74
CA LEU A 26 2.91 12.90 17.31
C LEU A 26 3.32 12.92 18.78
N LYS A 27 4.31 13.76 19.13
CA LYS A 27 4.74 13.95 20.51
C LYS A 27 3.63 14.55 21.38
N ALA A 28 2.87 15.52 20.86
CA ALA A 28 1.73 16.10 21.56
C ALA A 28 0.61 15.07 21.80
N ALA A 29 0.46 14.10 20.91
CA ALA A 29 -0.46 12.97 21.05
C ALA A 29 0.08 11.83 21.95
N GLY A 30 1.28 11.98 22.52
CA GLY A 30 1.92 10.94 23.34
C GLY A 30 2.43 9.74 22.55
N VAL A 31 2.59 9.88 21.23
CA VAL A 31 3.04 8.81 20.33
C VAL A 31 4.53 8.94 20.07
N GLU A 32 5.25 7.82 20.13
CA GLU A 32 6.66 7.77 19.76
C GLU A 32 6.83 7.95 18.24
N ALA A 33 7.58 8.98 17.86
CA ALA A 33 7.83 9.35 16.47
C ALA A 33 8.99 8.54 15.89
N VAL A 34 8.75 7.79 14.82
CA VAL A 34 9.80 7.08 14.08
C VAL A 34 10.27 7.95 12.92
N ALA A 35 11.47 8.54 13.04
CA ALA A 35 12.02 9.50 12.07
C ALA A 35 12.03 8.95 10.63
N ALA A 36 12.42 7.69 10.44
CA ALA A 36 12.44 7.05 9.11
C ALA A 36 11.06 7.04 8.43
N LYS A 37 9.97 6.86 9.20
CA LYS A 37 8.60 6.86 8.67
C LYS A 37 8.11 8.28 8.35
N ILE A 38 8.51 9.25 9.16
CA ILE A 38 8.20 10.67 8.90
C ILE A 38 8.87 11.11 7.60
N LYS A 39 10.17 10.82 7.46
CA LYS A 39 10.93 11.15 6.26
C LYS A 39 10.35 10.50 5.00
N ALA A 40 10.04 9.20 5.06
CA ALA A 40 9.39 8.50 3.97
C ALA A 40 8.06 9.14 3.57
N LEU A 41 7.26 9.58 4.54
CA LEU A 41 5.98 10.25 4.28
C LEU A 41 6.20 11.62 3.62
N VAL A 42 7.09 12.46 4.16
CA VAL A 42 7.37 13.79 3.61
C VAL A 42 7.87 13.67 2.17
N SER A 43 8.82 12.77 1.90
CA SER A 43 9.31 12.53 0.54
C SER A 43 8.23 11.97 -0.40
N SER A 44 7.27 11.17 0.11
CA SER A 44 6.16 10.68 -0.70
C SER A 44 5.14 11.76 -1.05
N LEU A 45 5.14 12.89 -0.33
CA LEU A 45 4.25 14.02 -0.54
C LEU A 45 4.93 15.16 -1.32
N GLU A 46 6.23 15.06 -1.59
CA GLU A 46 6.94 16.03 -2.42
C GLU A 46 6.34 16.06 -3.83
N GLY A 47 5.89 17.24 -4.27
CA GLY A 47 5.29 17.43 -5.59
C GLY A 47 3.87 16.87 -5.75
N VAL A 48 3.25 16.36 -4.68
CA VAL A 48 1.86 15.88 -4.69
C VAL A 48 0.90 17.04 -4.40
N ASP A 49 -0.08 17.25 -5.27
CA ASP A 49 -1.24 18.09 -4.95
C ASP A 49 -2.23 17.28 -4.09
N ILE A 50 -2.21 17.58 -2.79
CA ILE A 50 -3.06 16.89 -1.80
C ILE A 50 -4.55 17.18 -2.06
N ALA A 51 -4.91 18.36 -2.57
CA ALA A 51 -6.30 18.69 -2.86
C ALA A 51 -6.84 17.81 -4.00
N GLU A 52 -6.08 17.70 -5.08
CA GLU A 52 -6.42 16.86 -6.23
C GLU A 52 -6.47 15.37 -5.84
N ALA A 53 -5.52 14.91 -5.02
CA ALA A 53 -5.49 13.54 -4.54
C ALA A 53 -6.74 13.19 -3.71
N ILE A 54 -7.18 14.09 -2.83
CA ILE A 54 -8.41 13.91 -2.05
C ILE A 54 -9.65 13.91 -2.96
N ALA A 55 -9.73 14.85 -3.91
CA ALA A 55 -10.83 14.94 -4.85
C ALA A 55 -10.96 13.66 -5.70
N SER A 56 -9.85 13.19 -6.25
CA SER A 56 -9.78 11.96 -7.03
C SER A 56 -10.17 10.73 -6.21
N ALA A 57 -9.72 10.63 -4.97
CA ALA A 57 -10.11 9.56 -4.06
C ALA A 57 -11.62 9.56 -3.77
N SER A 58 -12.24 10.74 -3.63
CA SER A 58 -13.68 10.87 -3.42
C SER A 58 -14.51 10.42 -4.62
N VAL A 59 -14.03 10.69 -5.85
CA VAL A 59 -14.68 10.24 -7.10
C VAL A 59 -14.55 8.72 -7.25
N MET A 60 -13.38 8.16 -6.94
CA MET A 60 -13.15 6.71 -6.98
C MET A 60 -14.00 5.97 -5.93
N ALA A 61 -14.24 6.58 -4.77
CA ALA A 61 -15.10 6.04 -3.72
C ALA A 61 -16.61 6.18 -4.02
N ALA A 62 -16.99 7.13 -4.88
CA ALA A 62 -18.38 7.36 -5.30
C ALA A 62 -18.76 6.58 -6.57
N ALA A 63 -17.78 6.03 -7.29
CA ALA A 63 -18.06 5.06 -8.34
C ALA A 63 -18.77 3.86 -7.71
N PRO A 64 -19.90 3.38 -8.25
CA PRO A 64 -20.46 2.10 -7.83
C PRO A 64 -19.33 1.10 -7.91
N ALA A 65 -19.13 0.30 -6.84
CA ALA A 65 -18.31 -0.89 -6.92
C ALA A 65 -18.98 -1.78 -7.98
N ALA A 66 -18.61 -1.57 -9.24
CA ALA A 66 -19.04 -2.39 -10.35
C ALA A 66 -18.58 -3.78 -9.96
N ALA A 67 -19.58 -4.64 -9.74
CA ALA A 67 -19.40 -6.01 -9.35
C ALA A 67 -18.24 -6.62 -10.13
N ALA A 68 -17.37 -7.32 -9.41
CA ALA A 68 -16.43 -8.18 -10.06
C ALA A 68 -17.16 -9.14 -11.02
N ALA A 69 -16.66 -9.12 -12.26
CA ALA A 69 -16.74 -10.11 -13.33
C ALA A 69 -17.89 -10.01 -14.37
N PRO A 70 -17.64 -10.42 -15.64
CA PRO A 70 -16.40 -10.95 -16.23
C PRO A 70 -15.79 -10.04 -17.30
N ALA A 71 -14.55 -10.36 -17.68
CA ALA A 71 -13.93 -9.86 -18.89
C ALA A 71 -14.73 -10.25 -20.16
N ALA A 72 -14.66 -9.34 -21.14
CA ALA A 72 -14.82 -9.51 -22.58
C ALA A 72 -16.24 -9.54 -23.20
N ALA A 73 -16.50 -8.61 -24.14
CA ALA A 73 -16.35 -8.92 -25.57
C ALA A 73 -16.67 -7.72 -26.50
N ALA A 74 -15.65 -7.24 -27.23
CA ALA A 74 -15.64 -6.78 -28.63
C ALA A 74 -14.25 -6.13 -28.85
N SER A 75 -13.23 -6.77 -29.42
CA SER A 75 -13.19 -7.71 -30.54
C SER A 75 -11.99 -8.68 -30.38
N GLU A 76 -12.13 -9.84 -31.02
CA GLU A 76 -11.19 -10.96 -31.17
C GLU A 76 -11.16 -12.03 -30.06
N ALA A 77 -11.97 -13.07 -30.31
CA ALA A 77 -11.81 -14.43 -29.80
C ALA A 77 -11.13 -15.29 -30.91
N PRO A 78 -10.50 -16.46 -30.61
CA PRO A 78 -11.12 -17.52 -29.84
C PRO A 78 -10.34 -17.95 -28.57
N ALA A 79 -11.15 -18.38 -27.61
CA ALA A 79 -10.78 -19.00 -26.35
C ALA A 79 -10.24 -20.43 -26.52
N ALA A 80 -9.36 -20.84 -25.60
CA ALA A 80 -9.53 -22.09 -24.87
C ALA A 80 -8.51 -22.21 -23.72
N LYS A 81 -9.09 -22.43 -22.53
CA LYS A 81 -8.60 -23.25 -21.42
C LYS A 81 -7.77 -22.57 -20.31
N ALA A 82 -8.46 -22.45 -19.18
CA ALA A 82 -7.93 -22.35 -17.84
C ALA A 82 -7.24 -23.67 -17.43
N GLU A 83 -6.12 -23.56 -16.72
CA GLU A 83 -5.70 -24.49 -15.67
C GLU A 83 -4.73 -23.76 -14.72
N GLU A 84 -4.80 -24.09 -13.43
CA GLU A 84 -4.18 -23.49 -12.25
C GLU A 84 -2.66 -23.19 -12.34
N PRO A 85 -2.12 -22.23 -11.56
CA PRO A 85 -0.75 -22.35 -11.13
C PRO A 85 -0.69 -23.44 -10.04
N GLU A 86 -0.11 -24.60 -10.38
CA GLU A 86 0.33 -25.58 -9.39
C GLU A 86 1.21 -24.89 -8.34
N GLU A 87 0.73 -24.93 -7.11
CA GLU A 87 1.49 -24.67 -5.91
C GLU A 87 2.57 -25.77 -5.83
N GLU A 88 3.83 -25.36 -5.94
CA GLU A 88 5.01 -26.21 -5.83
C GLU A 88 5.03 -26.86 -4.43
N THR A 89 4.42 -28.04 -4.31
CA THR A 89 4.51 -28.87 -3.11
C THR A 89 5.92 -29.43 -3.03
N VAL A 90 6.80 -28.74 -2.31
CA VAL A 90 8.08 -29.29 -1.87
C VAL A 90 7.78 -30.55 -1.05
N SER A 91 8.14 -31.71 -1.59
CA SER A 91 7.94 -33.01 -0.93
C SER A 91 8.77 -33.06 0.37
N GLU A 92 8.19 -33.61 1.44
CA GLU A 92 8.86 -33.78 2.75
C GLU A 92 10.20 -34.53 2.65
N GLU A 93 10.38 -35.36 1.61
CA GLU A 93 11.63 -36.09 1.35
C GLU A 93 12.77 -35.15 0.91
N GLU A 94 12.47 -34.08 0.18
CA GLU A 94 13.45 -33.11 -0.32
C GLU A 94 13.87 -32.12 0.77
N ALA A 95 12.94 -31.75 1.66
CA ALA A 95 13.23 -30.96 2.86
C ALA A 95 14.10 -31.74 3.87
N ALA A 96 13.88 -33.06 4.02
CA ALA A 96 14.69 -33.90 4.90
C ALA A 96 16.11 -34.13 4.36
N ALA A 97 16.27 -34.29 3.03
CA ALA A 97 17.57 -34.42 2.40
C ALA A 97 18.44 -33.14 2.56
N GLY A 98 17.82 -31.96 2.46
CA GLY A 98 18.50 -30.68 2.68
C GLY A 98 19.00 -30.49 4.12
N LEU A 99 18.23 -30.92 5.12
CA LEU A 99 18.65 -30.84 6.53
C LEU A 99 19.80 -31.82 6.85
N SER A 100 19.79 -33.02 6.26
CA SER A 100 20.86 -34.01 6.49
C SER A 100 22.21 -33.58 5.92
N ALA A 101 22.22 -32.82 4.83
CA ALA A 101 23.45 -32.25 4.25
C ALA A 101 24.02 -31.07 5.06
N LEU A 102 23.18 -30.41 5.86
CA LEU A 102 23.58 -29.26 6.69
C LEU A 102 24.16 -29.65 8.05
N PHE A 103 23.83 -30.85 8.56
CA PHE A 103 24.21 -31.32 9.90
C PHE A 103 24.96 -32.67 9.92
N GLY A 104 25.34 -33.20 8.76
CA GLY A 104 26.16 -34.41 8.60
C GLY A 104 27.65 -34.14 8.68
#